data_AF-A0A1I1LVJ9-F1
#
_entry.id   AF-A0A1I1LVJ9-F1
#
_cell.length_a   1.000
_cell.length_b   1.000
_cell.length_c   1.000
_cell.angle_alpha   90.00
_cell.angle_beta   90.00
_cell.angle_gamma   90.00
#
_symmetry.space_group_name_H-M   'P 1'
#
loop_
_entity.id
_entity.type
_entity.pdbx_description
1 polymer ?
#
loop_
_entity_poly.entity_id
_entity_poly.type
_entity_poly.pdbx_seq_one_letter_code
_entity_poly.pdbx_strand_id
1 'polypeptide(L)'
;MGRLLFLLNYLLICCSTDTTFDLFLREAGDIFTQEEKAVLGITEEITLIHQKGLSDETYSNALQFFSESEIADIITAVIAINLWNRVVLSTRLPIGQSLA
;
A
#
# COMPACT_ATOMS: atom_id res chain seq x y z
N MET A 1 7.46 10.73 6.96
CA MET A 1 7.82 9.30 7.17
C MET A 1 6.90 8.56 8.15
N GLY A 2 6.82 8.93 9.44
CA GLY A 2 6.16 8.10 10.47
C GLY A 2 4.64 7.90 10.31
N ARG A 3 3.91 8.91 9.84
CA ARG A 3 2.45 8.83 9.61
C ARG A 3 2.10 8.02 8.37
N LEU A 4 2.95 8.05 7.35
CA LEU A 4 2.80 7.29 6.11
C LEU A 4 3.03 5.78 6.32
N LEU A 5 4.08 5.44 7.08
CA LEU A 5 4.32 4.07 7.54
C LEU A 5 3.18 3.55 8.40
N PHE A 6 2.55 4.40 9.20
CA PHE A 6 1.40 4.03 10.03
C PHE A 6 0.15 3.73 9.18
N LEU A 7 -0.10 4.52 8.12
CA LEU A 7 -1.19 4.25 7.16
C LEU A 7 -0.96 2.94 6.39
N LEU A 8 0.27 2.69 5.94
CA LEU A 8 0.66 1.41 5.31
C LEU A 8 0.54 0.23 6.30
N ASN A 9 0.78 0.45 7.60
CA ASN A 9 0.58 -0.56 8.65
C ASN A 9 -0.91 -0.83 8.94
N TYR A 10 -1.78 0.17 8.85
CA TYR A 10 -3.24 -0.03 8.98
C TYR A 10 -3.81 -0.84 7.80
N LEU A 11 -3.25 -0.65 6.60
CA LEU A 11 -3.57 -1.38 5.37
C LEU A 11 -3.27 -2.89 5.44
N LEU A 12 -2.34 -3.28 6.31
CA LEU A 12 -1.89 -4.65 6.60
C LEU A 12 -3.04 -5.56 7.08
N ILE A 13 -4.09 -4.99 7.67
CA ILE A 13 -5.21 -5.75 8.24
C ILE A 13 -6.38 -5.92 7.25
N CYS A 14 -6.57 -4.98 6.31
CA CYS A 14 -7.76 -4.94 5.45
C CYS A 14 -7.53 -5.38 3.99
N CYS A 15 -6.28 -5.39 3.48
CA CYS A 15 -6.07 -5.33 2.03
C CYS A 15 -5.22 -6.48 1.47
N SER A 16 -5.55 -7.74 1.80
CA SER A 16 -4.88 -8.87 1.13
C SER A 16 -5.52 -9.27 -0.20
N THR A 17 -6.82 -8.98 -0.45
CA THR A 17 -7.51 -9.43 -1.68
C THR A 17 -8.78 -8.67 -2.08
N ASP A 18 -9.32 -7.73 -1.29
CA ASP A 18 -10.72 -7.29 -1.46
C ASP A 18 -10.90 -5.86 -1.97
N THR A 19 -11.90 -5.71 -2.85
CA THR A 19 -12.56 -4.48 -3.34
C THR A 19 -12.97 -3.48 -2.25
N THR A 20 -12.88 -3.84 -0.98
CA THR A 20 -13.17 -2.98 0.18
C THR A 20 -12.19 -1.82 0.31
N PHE A 21 -10.98 -1.92 -0.26
CA PHE A 21 -10.00 -0.84 -0.24
C PHE A 21 -10.46 0.41 -1.00
N ASP A 22 -11.04 0.23 -2.18
CA ASP A 22 -11.61 1.31 -3.00
C ASP A 22 -12.77 2.02 -2.27
N LEU A 23 -13.63 1.24 -1.59
CA LEU A 23 -14.71 1.80 -0.77
C LEU A 23 -14.17 2.62 0.42
N PHE A 24 -13.14 2.13 1.11
CA PHE A 24 -12.50 2.85 2.21
C PHE A 24 -11.84 4.15 1.72
N LEU A 25 -11.12 4.10 0.60
CA LEU A 25 -10.52 5.28 0.00
C LEU A 25 -11.54 6.33 -0.40
N ARG A 26 -12.66 5.88 -0.98
CA ARG A 26 -13.74 6.75 -1.42
C ARG A 26 -14.48 7.40 -0.25
N GLU A 27 -14.73 6.66 0.83
CA GLU A 27 -15.41 7.19 2.02
C GLU A 27 -14.51 8.06 2.91
N ALA A 28 -13.21 7.76 2.97
CA ALA A 28 -12.24 8.55 3.73
C ALA A 28 -11.61 9.71 2.92
N GLY A 29 -12.06 9.93 1.67
CA GLY A 29 -11.43 10.84 0.70
C GLY A 29 -11.31 12.31 1.14
N ASP A 30 -12.13 12.77 2.08
CA ASP A 30 -12.07 14.13 2.62
C ASP A 30 -11.08 14.28 3.80
N ILE A 31 -10.58 13.16 4.34
CA ILE A 31 -9.68 13.12 5.50
C ILE A 31 -8.21 13.20 5.06
N PHE A 32 -7.90 12.76 3.84
CA PHE A 32 -6.54 12.66 3.33
C PHE A 32 -6.10 13.87 2.53
N THR A 33 -4.84 14.28 2.73
CA THR A 33 -4.19 15.29 1.88
C THR A 33 -3.95 14.75 0.48
N GLN A 34 -3.65 15.64 -0.48
CA GLN A 34 -3.31 15.22 -1.85
C GLN A 34 -2.03 14.35 -1.90
N GLU A 35 -1.07 14.66 -1.03
CA GLU A 35 0.14 13.83 -0.81
C GLU A 35 -0.24 12.42 -0.32
N GLU A 36 -1.10 12.33 0.71
CA GLU A 36 -1.54 11.03 1.25
C GLU A 36 -2.32 10.22 0.19
N LYS A 37 -3.15 10.89 -0.63
CA LYS A 37 -3.88 10.25 -1.74
C LYS A 37 -2.93 9.69 -2.82
N ALA A 38 -1.85 10.39 -3.14
CA ALA A 38 -0.86 9.88 -4.11
C ALA A 38 -0.22 8.57 -3.63
N VAL A 39 0.12 8.49 -2.33
CA VAL A 39 0.66 7.26 -1.73
C VAL A 39 -0.36 6.13 -1.71
N LEU A 40 -1.62 6.44 -1.41
CA LEU A 40 -2.69 5.46 -1.41
C LEU A 40 -2.95 4.91 -2.82
N GLY A 41 -2.91 5.74 -3.86
CA GLY A 41 -3.01 5.30 -5.25
C GLY A 41 -1.87 4.37 -5.67
N ILE A 42 -0.61 4.71 -5.33
CA ILE A 42 0.53 3.79 -5.54
C ILE A 42 0.30 2.46 -4.83
N THR A 43 -0.18 2.52 -3.58
CA THR A 43 -0.41 1.34 -2.75
C THR A 43 -1.47 0.42 -3.36
N GLU A 44 -2.55 0.99 -3.90
CA GLU A 44 -3.62 0.25 -4.56
C GLU A 44 -3.10 -0.53 -5.76
N GLU A 45 -2.47 0.17 -6.70
CA GLU A 45 -2.06 -0.41 -7.98
C GLU A 45 -0.98 -1.49 -7.79
N ILE A 46 -0.09 -1.33 -6.80
CA ILE A 46 0.92 -2.35 -6.47
C ILE A 46 0.31 -3.53 -5.73
N THR A 47 -0.68 -3.32 -4.87
CA THR A 47 -1.38 -4.43 -4.21
C THR A 47 -2.14 -5.27 -5.26
N LEU A 48 -2.75 -4.61 -6.23
CA LEU A 48 -3.45 -5.20 -7.37
C LEU A 48 -2.56 -5.33 -8.62
N ILE A 49 -1.25 -5.52 -8.45
CA ILE A 49 -0.26 -5.53 -9.54
C ILE A 49 -0.58 -6.51 -10.67
N HIS A 50 -1.30 -7.59 -10.35
CA HIS A 50 -1.73 -8.61 -11.31
C HIS A 50 -2.75 -8.09 -12.35
N GLN A 51 -3.40 -6.96 -12.12
CA GLN A 51 -4.41 -6.39 -13.03
C GLN A 51 -3.75 -5.57 -14.15
N LYS A 52 -2.99 -4.54 -13.79
CA LYS A 52 -2.39 -3.59 -14.76
C LYS A 52 -1.01 -3.05 -14.37
N GLY A 53 -0.47 -3.43 -13.20
CA GLY A 53 0.71 -2.80 -12.65
C GLY A 53 0.51 -1.36 -12.17
N LEU A 54 1.60 -0.69 -11.81
CA LEU A 54 1.61 0.73 -11.48
C LEU A 54 1.53 1.54 -12.78
N SER A 55 0.53 2.42 -12.89
CA SER A 55 0.33 3.23 -14.09
C SER A 55 1.21 4.49 -14.11
N ASP A 56 1.53 4.95 -15.32
CA ASP A 56 2.31 6.18 -15.53
C ASP A 56 1.59 7.41 -14.95
N GLU A 57 0.26 7.42 -14.96
CA GLU A 57 -0.56 8.50 -14.38
C GLU A 57 -0.37 8.57 -12.86
N THR A 58 -0.49 7.45 -12.16
CA THR A 58 -0.26 7.37 -10.70
C THR A 58 1.17 7.76 -10.35
N TYR A 59 2.16 7.27 -11.11
CA TYR A 59 3.57 7.62 -10.91
C TYR A 59 3.82 9.12 -11.12
N SER A 60 3.28 9.70 -12.21
CA SER A 60 3.42 11.12 -12.52
C SER A 60 2.72 12.02 -11.50
N ASN A 61 1.59 11.58 -10.94
CA ASN A 61 0.91 12.29 -9.86
C ASN A 61 1.77 12.29 -8.58
N ALA A 62 2.39 11.15 -8.24
CA ALA A 62 3.26 11.06 -7.07
C ALA A 62 4.51 11.95 -7.17
N LEU A 63 5.06 12.14 -8.37
CA LEU A 63 6.18 13.06 -8.61
C LEU A 63 5.88 14.53 -8.27
N GLN A 64 4.61 14.91 -8.10
CA GLN A 64 4.24 16.25 -7.65
C GLN A 64 4.54 16.47 -6.16
N PHE A 65 4.65 15.39 -5.38
CA PHE A 65 4.80 15.43 -3.92
C PHE A 65 6.11 14.79 -3.44
N PHE A 66 6.66 13.85 -4.19
CA PHE A 66 7.82 13.05 -3.80
C PHE A 66 8.88 13.04 -4.90
N SER A 67 10.14 12.92 -4.50
CA SER A 67 11.24 12.60 -5.42
C SER A 67 11.16 11.15 -5.90
N GLU A 68 11.83 10.83 -7.01
CA GLU A 68 11.91 9.46 -7.52
C GLU A 68 12.45 8.46 -6.48
N SER A 69 13.41 8.89 -5.64
CA SER A 69 13.95 8.07 -4.55
C SER A 69 12.91 7.78 -3.48
N GLU A 70 12.13 8.78 -3.08
CA GLU A 70 11.05 8.60 -2.10
C GLU A 70 9.94 7.72 -2.66
N ILE A 71 9.62 7.84 -3.95
CA ILE A 71 8.67 6.94 -4.61
C ILE A 71 9.21 5.50 -4.62
N ALA A 72 10.50 5.30 -4.91
CA ALA A 72 11.12 3.98 -4.84
C ALA A 72 11.05 3.38 -3.42
N ASP A 73 11.26 4.20 -2.38
CA ASP A 73 11.11 3.78 -0.98
C ASP A 73 9.66 3.39 -0.66
N ILE A 74 8.68 4.17 -1.12
CA ILE A 74 7.25 3.87 -0.97
C ILE A 74 6.91 2.55 -1.64
N ILE A 75 7.31 2.35 -2.90
CA ILE A 75 7.11 1.11 -3.65
C ILE A 75 7.69 -0.08 -2.89
N THR A 76 8.93 0.06 -2.39
CA THR A 76 9.62 -0.99 -1.64
C THR A 76 8.87 -1.35 -0.35
N ALA A 77 8.38 -0.35 0.39
CA ALA A 77 7.58 -0.58 1.59
C ALA A 77 6.27 -1.32 1.27
N VAL A 78 5.58 -0.93 0.19
CA VAL A 78 4.33 -1.58 -0.26
C VAL A 78 4.59 -3.03 -0.69
N ILE A 79 5.69 -3.30 -1.39
CA ILE A 79 6.05 -4.67 -1.79
C ILE A 79 6.37 -5.51 -0.55
N ALA A 80 7.18 -4.98 0.37
CA ALA A 80 7.57 -5.69 1.58
C ALA A 80 6.35 -6.08 2.42
N ILE A 81 5.36 -5.20 2.53
CA ILE A 81 4.15 -5.50 3.29
C ILE A 81 3.26 -6.54 2.60
N ASN A 82 3.09 -6.42 1.28
CA ASN A 82 2.36 -7.40 0.49
C ASN A 82 3.00 -8.79 0.53
N LEU A 83 4.34 -8.84 0.57
CA LEU A 83 5.10 -10.08 0.74
C LEU A 83 4.77 -10.75 2.08
N TRP A 84 4.89 -10.02 3.20
CA TRP A 84 4.64 -10.58 4.53
C TRP A 84 3.19 -11.06 4.68
N ASN A 85 2.22 -10.34 4.13
CA ASN A 85 0.82 -10.77 4.10
C ASN A 85 0.66 -12.14 3.43
N ARG A 86 1.31 -12.33 2.27
CA ARG A 86 1.27 -13.61 1.55
C ARG A 86 1.94 -14.73 2.33
N VAL A 87 3.07 -14.44 2.98
CA VAL A 87 3.78 -15.41 3.82
C VAL A 87 2.86 -15.88 4.94
N VAL A 88 2.37 -14.96 5.78
CA VAL A 88 1.53 -15.28 6.96
C VAL A 88 0.29 -16.07 6.58
N LEU A 89 -0.42 -15.66 5.54
CA LEU A 89 -1.63 -16.35 5.06
C LEU A 89 -1.32 -17.74 4.49
N SER A 90 -0.25 -17.87 3.71
CA SER A 90 0.13 -19.16 3.09
C SER A 90 0.60 -20.18 4.12
N THR A 91 1.24 -19.71 5.19
CA THR A 91 1.77 -20.57 6.26
C THR A 91 0.80 -20.77 7.41
N ARG A 92 -0.32 -20.04 7.46
CA ARG A 92 -1.27 -20.00 8.59
C ARG A 92 -0.57 -19.78 9.93
N LEU A 93 0.40 -18.87 9.95
CA LEU A 93 1.22 -18.60 11.15
C LEU A 93 0.34 -18.10 12.30
N PRO A 94 0.32 -18.78 13.46
CA PRO A 94 -0.32 -18.26 14.65
C PRO A 94 0.36 -16.97 15.11
N ILE A 95 -0.41 -16.04 15.66
CA ILE A 95 0.11 -14.80 16.23
C ILE A 95 1.16 -15.14 17.30
N GLY A 96 2.36 -14.57 17.16
CA GLY A 96 3.47 -14.77 18.10
C GLY A 96 4.42 -15.92 17.77
N GLN A 97 4.27 -16.59 16.62
CA GLN A 97 5.24 -17.56 16.12
C GLN A 97 6.09 -17.00 14.98
N SER A 98 7.38 -17.38 14.97
CA SER A 98 8.31 -17.07 13.89
C SER A 98 8.36 -18.22 12.89
N LEU A 99 8.62 -17.90 11.63
CA LEU A 99 9.23 -18.87 10.73
C LEU A 99 10.63 -19.17 11.28
N ALA A 100 10.92 -20.45 11.46
CA ALA A 100 12.17 -20.93 12.06
C ALA A 100 13.41 -20.43 11.29
#